data_AF-A0A9P6GYW6-F1
#
_entry.id   AF-A0A9P6GYW6-F1
#
_cell.length_a   1.000
_cell.length_b   1.000
_cell.length_c   1.000
_cell.angle_alpha   90.00
_cell.angle_beta   90.00
_cell.angle_gamma   90.00
#
_symmetry.space_group_name_H-M   'P 1'
#
loop_
_entity.id
_entity.type
_entity.pdbx_description
1 polymer ?
#
loop_
_entity_poly.entity_id
_entity_poly.type
_entity_poly.pdbx_seq_one_letter_code
_entity_poly.pdbx_strand_id
1 'polypeptide(L)'
;MSVFRDIPESLKIGLDKNRFVQYDSGQKDKNRYIICYNTSQHYLLKGSRTWIADGTCKIAFNPLKQFYIIQCVVVNQPYTLAYIFLSGKNEALYFEAFSKLKRLLGNTSVTYIVVDFE
;
A
#
# COMPACT_ATOMS: atom_id res chain seq x y z
N MET A 1 -17.08 3.76 4.50
CA MET A 1 -16.94 4.22 3.09
C MET A 1 -15.58 4.91 2.98
N SER A 2 -14.68 4.45 2.09
CA SER A 2 -13.41 5.16 1.83
C SER A 2 -13.68 6.33 0.90
N VAL A 3 -13.35 7.55 1.33
CA VAL A 3 -13.76 8.78 0.66
C VAL A 3 -12.54 9.48 0.09
N PHE A 4 -12.27 9.24 -1.20
CA PHE A 4 -11.13 9.76 -1.97
C PHE A 4 -11.36 11.20 -2.50
N ARG A 5 -11.93 12.09 -1.69
CA ARG A 5 -12.50 13.38 -2.19
C ARG A 5 -11.47 14.38 -2.74
N ASP A 6 -10.21 14.31 -2.27
CA ASP A 6 -9.10 15.19 -2.66
C ASP A 6 -8.12 14.54 -3.64
N ILE A 7 -8.28 13.26 -3.94
CA ILE A 7 -7.46 12.60 -4.97
C ILE A 7 -8.20 12.82 -6.30
N PRO A 8 -7.57 13.44 -7.32
CA PRO A 8 -8.15 13.54 -8.65
C PRO A 8 -8.55 12.16 -9.18
N GLU A 9 -9.72 12.05 -9.83
CA GLU A 9 -10.21 10.76 -10.33
C GLU A 9 -9.25 10.12 -11.34
N SER A 10 -8.54 10.94 -12.12
CA SER A 10 -7.49 10.51 -13.04
C SER A 10 -6.32 9.78 -12.35
N LEU A 11 -6.06 10.06 -11.07
CA LEU A 11 -5.01 9.38 -10.30
C LEU A 11 -5.52 8.13 -9.57
N LYS A 12 -6.85 7.93 -9.51
CA LYS A 12 -7.44 6.73 -8.90
C LYS A 12 -7.48 5.54 -9.83
N ILE A 13 -7.33 5.78 -11.13
CA ILE A 13 -7.42 4.80 -12.19
C ILE A 13 -6.03 4.54 -12.75
N GLY A 14 -5.65 3.26 -12.89
CA GLY A 14 -4.40 2.85 -13.50
C GLY A 14 -4.44 2.93 -15.03
N LEU A 15 -3.29 2.71 -15.66
CA LEU A 15 -3.16 2.68 -17.13
C LEU A 15 -4.02 1.58 -17.79
N ASP A 16 -4.34 0.55 -17.03
CA ASP A 16 -5.23 -0.56 -17.41
C ASP A 16 -6.73 -0.22 -17.28
N LYS A 17 -7.06 1.05 -16.99
CA LYS A 17 -8.42 1.55 -16.72
C LYS A 17 -9.10 0.93 -15.49
N ASN A 18 -8.37 0.19 -14.66
CA ASN A 18 -8.88 -0.35 -13.41
C ASN A 18 -8.57 0.58 -12.24
N ARG A 19 -9.27 0.38 -11.12
CA ARG A 19 -8.97 1.11 -9.89
C ARG A 19 -7.55 0.76 -9.43
N PHE A 20 -6.76 1.79 -9.20
CA PHE A 20 -5.40 1.70 -8.66
C PHE A 20 -5.35 2.12 -7.20
N VAL A 21 -6.10 3.16 -6.81
CA VAL A 21 -6.23 3.55 -5.40
C VAL A 21 -7.30 2.69 -4.74
N GLN A 22 -6.88 1.79 -3.86
CA GLN A 22 -7.74 0.75 -3.27
C GLN A 22 -8.32 1.19 -1.93
N TYR A 23 -7.57 2.00 -1.19
CA TYR A 23 -8.01 2.52 0.09
C TYR A 23 -7.35 3.85 0.44
N ASP A 24 -8.11 4.69 1.13
CA ASP A 24 -7.70 5.94 1.74
C ASP A 24 -8.43 6.02 3.08
N SER A 25 -7.68 6.19 4.17
CA SER A 25 -8.27 6.33 5.51
C SER A 25 -8.98 7.68 5.70
N GLY A 26 -8.70 8.64 4.83
CA GLY A 26 -9.44 9.89 4.66
C GLY A 26 -8.73 11.11 5.26
N GLN A 27 -9.09 12.29 4.78
CA GLN A 27 -8.44 13.56 5.13
C GLN A 27 -8.51 13.94 6.62
N LYS A 28 -9.52 13.44 7.35
CA LYS A 28 -9.69 13.73 8.78
C LYS A 28 -8.88 12.79 9.67
N ASP A 29 -8.27 11.76 9.10
CA ASP A 29 -7.39 10.86 9.81
C ASP A 29 -6.03 11.55 10.05
N LYS A 30 -5.66 11.73 11.31
CA LYS A 30 -4.35 12.31 11.69
C LYS A 30 -3.19 11.41 11.26
N ASN A 31 -3.45 10.11 11.17
CA ASN A 31 -2.51 9.10 10.72
C ASN A 31 -2.86 8.63 9.31
N ARG A 32 -3.32 9.55 8.43
CA ARG A 32 -3.78 9.20 7.08
C ARG A 32 -2.79 8.30 6.35
N TYR A 33 -3.33 7.27 5.71
CA TYR A 33 -2.60 6.41 4.79
C TYR A 33 -3.44 6.02 3.58
N ILE A 34 -2.75 5.77 2.47
CA ILE A 34 -3.35 5.42 1.18
C ILE A 34 -2.67 4.15 0.67
N ILE A 35 -3.47 3.20 0.19
CA ILE A 35 -3.00 1.93 -0.36
C ILE A 35 -3.38 1.87 -1.84
N CYS A 36 -2.39 1.61 -2.67
CA CYS A 36 -2.55 1.51 -4.12
C CYS A 36 -1.97 0.20 -4.65
N TYR A 37 -2.75 -0.46 -5.51
CA TYR A 37 -2.35 -1.59 -6.35
C TYR A 37 -3.41 -1.82 -7.43
N ASN A 38 -3.03 -2.43 -8.55
CA ASN A 38 -3.94 -2.81 -9.63
C ASN A 38 -4.38 -4.29 -9.51
N THR A 39 -5.22 -4.73 -10.45
CA THR A 39 -5.79 -6.08 -10.47
C THR A 39 -4.72 -7.18 -10.55
N SER A 40 -3.71 -7.04 -11.42
CA SER A 40 -2.65 -8.04 -11.55
C SER A 40 -1.81 -8.14 -10.28
N GLN A 41 -1.49 -6.98 -9.70
CA GLN A 41 -0.77 -6.88 -8.43
C GLN A 41 -1.56 -7.49 -7.27
N HIS A 42 -2.89 -7.34 -7.23
CA HIS A 42 -3.75 -7.96 -6.23
C HIS A 42 -3.56 -9.48 -6.20
N TYR A 43 -3.61 -10.14 -7.36
CA TYR A 43 -3.46 -11.60 -7.43
C TYR A 43 -2.07 -12.06 -7.00
N LEU A 44 -1.02 -11.33 -7.39
CA LEU A 44 0.35 -11.64 -6.99
C LEU A 44 0.58 -11.43 -5.49
N LEU A 45 0.10 -10.32 -4.91
CA LEU A 45 0.17 -10.06 -3.47
C LEU A 45 -0.54 -11.14 -2.67
N LYS A 46 -1.75 -11.50 -3.10
CA LYS A 46 -2.59 -12.50 -2.45
C LYS A 46 -1.93 -13.88 -2.44
N GLY A 47 -1.27 -14.26 -3.54
CA GLY A 47 -0.58 -15.53 -3.70
C GLY A 47 0.80 -15.61 -3.06
N SER A 48 1.45 -14.47 -2.79
CA SER A 48 2.77 -14.44 -2.18
C SER A 48 2.75 -14.83 -0.69
N ARG A 49 3.74 -15.61 -0.26
CA ARG A 49 3.93 -15.99 1.16
C ARG A 49 4.74 -14.96 1.95
N THR A 50 5.60 -14.21 1.26
CA THR A 50 6.50 -13.26 1.89
C THR A 50 6.39 -11.92 1.18
N TRP A 51 6.12 -10.88 1.95
CA TRP A 51 6.19 -9.50 1.49
C TRP A 51 7.47 -8.89 2.03
N ILE A 52 8.22 -8.23 1.16
CA ILE A 52 9.38 -7.44 1.54
C ILE A 52 8.95 -6.00 1.33
N ALA A 53 9.02 -5.17 2.36
CA ALA A 53 8.53 -3.82 2.29
C ALA A 53 9.60 -2.84 2.75
N ASP A 54 9.73 -1.75 2.00
CA ASP A 54 10.82 -0.80 2.15
C ASP A 54 10.31 0.64 1.96
N GLY A 55 10.88 1.54 2.76
CA GLY A 55 10.59 2.96 2.76
C GLY A 55 11.47 3.68 1.75
N THR A 56 10.95 3.91 0.55
CA THR A 56 11.79 4.35 -0.57
C THR A 56 12.04 5.86 -0.63
N CYS A 57 11.15 6.69 -0.08
CA CYS A 57 11.30 8.15 -0.13
C CYS A 57 10.64 8.87 1.05
N LYS A 58 11.33 9.87 1.61
CA LYS A 58 10.68 10.95 2.39
C LYS A 58 10.01 11.90 1.39
N ILE A 59 8.68 11.91 1.36
CA ILE A 59 7.92 12.85 0.54
C ILE A 59 7.72 14.12 1.37
N ALA A 60 8.08 15.29 0.82
CA ALA A 60 7.95 16.59 1.50
C ALA A 60 6.50 17.14 1.54
N PHE A 61 5.49 16.32 1.20
CA PHE A 61 4.11 16.76 1.01
C PHE A 61 3.25 16.41 2.22
N ASN A 62 3.03 17.37 3.13
CA ASN A 62 2.14 17.21 4.28
C ASN A 62 0.69 16.94 3.80
N PRO A 63 -0.02 15.91 4.28
CA PRO A 63 0.27 15.07 5.45
C PRO A 63 1.08 13.79 5.19
N LEU A 64 1.38 13.43 3.95
CA LEU A 64 2.02 12.15 3.58
C LEU A 64 3.55 12.29 3.54
N LYS A 65 4.21 11.81 4.59
CA LYS A 65 5.64 12.01 4.80
C LYS A 65 6.51 10.89 4.23
N GLN A 66 5.91 9.72 3.96
CA GLN A 66 6.64 8.55 3.52
C GLN A 66 5.90 7.78 2.43
N PHE A 67 6.70 7.25 1.52
CA PHE A 67 6.28 6.29 0.52
C PHE A 67 6.90 4.93 0.81
N TYR A 68 6.05 3.93 0.98
CA TYR A 68 6.42 2.56 1.23
C TYR A 68 6.06 1.72 0.02
N ILE A 69 6.96 0.85 -0.39
CA ILE A 69 6.69 -0.13 -1.45
C ILE A 69 6.64 -1.51 -0.84
N ILE A 70 5.74 -2.35 -1.34
CA ILE A 70 5.71 -3.78 -1.04
C ILE A 70 6.16 -4.50 -2.29
N GLN A 71 7.23 -5.26 -2.14
CA GLN A 71 7.79 -6.13 -3.13
C GLN A 71 7.54 -7.60 -2.77
N CYS A 72 7.43 -8.43 -3.79
CA CYS A 72 7.43 -9.89 -3.65
C CYS A 72 8.34 -10.49 -4.71
N VAL A 73 8.96 -11.61 -4.37
CA VAL A 73 9.70 -12.42 -5.34
C VAL A 73 8.72 -13.38 -6.01
N VAL A 74 8.54 -13.23 -7.32
CA VAL A 74 7.73 -14.12 -8.15
C VAL A 74 8.67 -14.73 -9.19
N VAL A 75 8.82 -16.05 -9.19
CA VAL A 75 9.74 -16.77 -10.10
C VAL A 75 11.16 -16.16 -10.08
N ASN A 76 11.73 -16.01 -8.88
CA ASN A 76 13.06 -15.43 -8.64
C ASN A 76 13.28 -13.99 -9.12
N GLN A 77 12.21 -13.24 -9.45
CA GLN A 77 12.30 -11.82 -9.78
C GLN A 77 11.53 -10.96 -8.77
N PRO A 78 12.10 -9.83 -8.30
CA PRO A 78 11.39 -8.91 -7.43
C PRO A 78 10.41 -8.07 -8.26
N TYR A 79 9.16 -8.00 -7.80
CA TYR A 79 8.15 -7.12 -8.37
C TYR A 79 7.62 -6.19 -7.29
N THR A 80 7.49 -4.90 -7.60
CA THR A 80 6.74 -3.96 -6.76
C THR A 80 5.25 -4.14 -7.00
N LEU A 81 4.53 -4.56 -5.97
CA LEU A 81 3.14 -4.96 -6.08
C LEU A 81 2.17 -4.04 -5.35
N ALA A 82 2.58 -3.36 -4.28
CA ALA A 82 1.74 -2.33 -3.68
C ALA A 82 2.56 -1.11 -3.30
N TYR A 83 1.86 0.01 -3.25
CA TYR A 83 2.36 1.29 -2.83
C TYR A 83 1.53 1.77 -1.67
N ILE A 84 2.18 2.20 -0.60
CA ILE A 84 1.53 2.72 0.59
C ILE A 84 2.10 4.09 0.91
N PHE A 85 1.24 5.10 0.91
CA PHE A 85 1.60 6.42 1.39
C PHE A 85 1.24 6.52 2.86
N LEU A 86 2.19 6.93 3.69
CA LEU A 86 2.06 7.03 5.14
C LEU A 86 2.32 8.46 5.60
N SER A 87 1.57 8.90 6.61
CA SER A 87 1.73 10.23 7.22
C SER A 87 2.84 10.31 8.26
N GLY A 88 3.43 9.18 8.66
CA GLY A 88 4.53 9.10 9.61
C GLY A 88 5.20 7.73 9.58
N LYS A 89 6.19 7.55 10.47
CA LYS A 89 7.03 6.35 10.59
C LYS A 89 6.77 5.52 11.86
N ASN A 90 5.63 5.71 12.51
CA ASN A 90 5.36 4.97 13.75
C ASN A 90 4.85 3.55 13.47
N GLU A 91 5.24 2.60 14.32
CA GLU A 91 4.89 1.18 14.21
C GLU A 91 3.37 0.95 14.11
N ALA A 92 2.58 1.69 14.88
CA ALA A 92 1.12 1.57 14.86
C ALA A 92 0.54 1.85 13.48
N LEU A 93 1.04 2.88 12.77
CA LEU A 93 0.61 3.23 11.42
C LEU A 93 0.98 2.14 10.41
N TYR A 94 2.19 1.58 10.51
CA TYR A 94 2.58 0.42 9.69
C TYR A 94 1.63 -0.76 9.91
N PHE A 95 1.38 -1.10 11.18
CA PHE A 95 0.50 -2.20 11.54
C PHE A 95 -0.92 -1.99 11.00
N GLU A 96 -1.47 -0.78 11.11
CA GLU A 96 -2.80 -0.46 10.56
C GLU A 96 -2.83 -0.58 9.03
N ALA A 97 -1.83 -0.04 8.33
CA ALA A 97 -1.75 -0.10 6.89
C ALA A 97 -1.62 -1.54 6.36
N PHE A 98 -0.74 -2.35 6.95
CA PHE A 98 -0.59 -3.76 6.56
C PHE A 98 -1.81 -4.60 6.92
N SER A 99 -2.41 -4.36 8.09
CA SER A 99 -3.67 -5.01 8.48
C SER A 99 -4.82 -4.63 7.55
N LYS A 100 -4.84 -3.39 7.07
CA LYS A 100 -5.83 -2.95 6.09
C LYS A 100 -5.58 -3.59 4.73
N LEU A 101 -4.34 -3.62 4.25
CA LEU A 101 -3.98 -4.31 3.01
C LEU A 101 -4.39 -5.78 3.05
N LYS A 102 -4.05 -6.50 4.13
CA LYS A 102 -4.44 -7.91 4.32
C LYS A 102 -5.96 -8.10 4.22
N ARG A 103 -6.75 -7.23 4.84
CA ARG A 103 -8.22 -7.24 4.74
C ARG A 103 -8.73 -6.98 3.32
N LEU A 104 -8.08 -6.09 2.57
CA LEU A 104 -8.45 -5.82 1.17
C LEU A 104 -8.16 -7.01 0.24
N LEU A 105 -7.14 -7.81 0.54
CA LEU A 105 -6.81 -9.02 -0.21
C LEU A 105 -7.70 -10.23 0.14
N GLY A 106 -8.33 -10.20 1.33
CA GLY A 106 -9.15 -11.30 1.84
C GLY A 106 -8.31 -12.51 2.23
N ASN A 107 -8.69 -13.71 1.75
CA ASN A 107 -7.93 -14.95 2.00
C ASN A 107 -6.57 -14.89 1.28
N THR A 108 -5.51 -14.52 2.00
CA THR A 108 -4.14 -14.41 1.49
C THR A 108 -3.24 -15.51 2.04
N SER A 109 -2.24 -15.91 1.25
CA SER A 109 -1.19 -16.85 1.62
C SER A 109 -0.04 -16.21 2.41
N VAL A 110 -0.09 -14.89 2.68
CA VAL A 110 1.01 -14.17 3.34
C VAL A 110 1.24 -14.72 4.75
N THR A 111 2.49 -15.09 5.01
CA THR A 111 2.96 -15.62 6.29
C THR A 111 3.93 -14.64 6.95
N TYR A 112 4.77 -13.98 6.16
CA TYR A 112 5.79 -13.06 6.67
C TYR A 112 5.73 -11.72 5.95
N ILE A 113 5.92 -10.64 6.70
CA ILE A 113 6.21 -9.32 6.17
C ILE A 113 7.56 -8.92 6.76
N VAL A 114 8.54 -8.74 5.89
CA VAL A 114 9.88 -8.26 6.25
C VAL A 114 9.88 -6.77 5.96
N VAL A 115 10.19 -5.96 6.97
CA VAL A 115 10.18 -4.51 6.88
C VAL A 115 11.53 -3.98 7.33
N ASP A 116 12.03 -2.96 6.64
CA ASP A 116 13.06 -2.10 7.20
C ASP A 116 12.36 -0.98 7.99
N PHE A 117 12.57 -0.99 9.31
CA PHE A 117 11.94 -0.05 10.23
C PHE A 117 12.98 0.94 10.73
N GLU A 118 12.86 2.20 10.27
CA GLU A 118 13.70 3.35 10.66
C GLU A 118 12.98 4.33 11.58
#